data_AF-A0AAN0J3T8-F1
#
_entry.id   AF-A0AAN0J3T8-F1
#
_cell.length_a   1.000
_cell.length_b   1.000
_cell.length_c   1.000
_cell.angle_alpha   90.00
_cell.angle_beta   90.00
_cell.angle_gamma   90.00
#
_symmetry.space_group_name_H-M   'P 1'
#
loop_
_entity.id
_entity.type
_entity.pdbx_description
1 polymer ?
#
loop_
_entity_poly.entity_id
_entity_poly.type
_entity_poly.pdbx_seq_one_letter_code
_entity_poly.pdbx_strand_id
1 'polypeptide(L)'
;MSTSSRASSRLQLISTDDCFYLVPTSGNIDKVLEIMKFDCQLQLVDRSKVSAINGERRDCQLLIGLIRLLGGPYLLIGTQHRLVGIINGHEIYQMTNYDVIPFVKSTLHLTQSQERDNRVYLAMIHRVLDTAGFYYSYSYDITHTKQRLHQLSTDNNGFYQLPLFNRADERFVWNSHLLREFVAQPELDQFCVPLLHGFISIKNITINGKLFTFHLISRRSWHRAGNIIRY
;
A
#
# COMPACT_ATOMS: atom_id res chain seq x y z
N MET A 1 27.60 -1.13 -2.68
CA MET A 1 26.24 -1.66 -2.89
C MET A 1 25.42 -1.34 -1.63
N SER A 2 24.70 -0.21 -1.62
CA SER A 2 23.89 0.17 -0.46
C SER A 2 22.61 -0.64 -0.46
N THR A 3 22.35 -1.39 0.63
CA THR A 3 21.08 -2.05 0.89
C THR A 3 20.00 -1.00 1.05
N SER A 4 19.29 -0.68 -0.04
CA SER A 4 18.03 0.06 0.03
C SER A 4 17.07 -0.69 0.96
N SER A 5 16.45 -0.01 1.92
CA SER A 5 15.41 -0.57 2.79
C SER A 5 14.24 -1.09 1.93
N ARG A 6 14.21 -2.41 1.70
CA ARG A 6 13.19 -3.08 0.89
C ARG A 6 11.95 -3.28 1.76
N ALA A 7 10.77 -2.93 1.25
CA ALA A 7 9.51 -3.27 1.91
C ALA A 7 9.28 -4.79 1.86
N SER A 8 8.50 -5.33 2.81
CA SER A 8 8.21 -6.77 2.82
C SER A 8 7.44 -7.18 1.57
N SER A 9 7.98 -8.13 0.81
CA SER A 9 7.46 -8.52 -0.51
C SER A 9 6.28 -9.49 -0.47
N ARG A 10 5.93 -10.04 0.69
CA ARG A 10 4.73 -10.88 0.93
C ARG A 10 4.33 -10.79 2.40
N LEU A 11 3.02 -10.72 2.63
CA LEU A 11 2.41 -10.65 3.95
C LEU A 11 1.35 -11.76 4.09
N GLN A 12 1.04 -12.12 5.31
CA GLN A 12 -0.14 -12.91 5.65
C GLN A 12 -0.90 -12.14 6.72
N LEU A 13 -2.19 -11.90 6.47
CA LEU A 13 -3.10 -11.36 7.46
C LEU A 13 -3.65 -12.51 8.29
N ILE A 14 -3.59 -12.38 9.61
CA ILE A 14 -4.33 -13.22 10.56
C ILE A 14 -5.36 -12.34 11.25
N SER A 15 -6.65 -12.64 11.09
CA SER A 15 -7.75 -11.94 11.75
C SER A 15 -8.28 -12.77 12.91
N THR A 16 -8.27 -12.18 14.09
CA THR A 16 -8.94 -12.70 15.30
C THR A 16 -10.14 -11.82 15.64
N ASP A 17 -10.81 -12.05 16.77
CA ASP A 17 -11.88 -11.15 17.21
C ASP A 17 -11.33 -9.81 17.74
N ASP A 18 -10.14 -9.82 18.35
CA ASP A 18 -9.56 -8.65 19.02
C ASP A 18 -8.48 -7.92 18.22
N CYS A 19 -7.74 -8.65 17.36
CA CYS A 19 -6.58 -8.13 16.65
C CYS A 19 -6.53 -8.55 15.17
N PHE A 20 -5.87 -7.72 14.37
CA PHE A 20 -5.28 -8.12 13.09
C PHE A 20 -3.77 -8.26 13.23
N TYR A 21 -3.19 -9.28 12.61
CA TYR A 21 -1.75 -9.48 12.54
C TYR A 21 -1.29 -9.51 11.08
N LEU A 22 -0.40 -8.60 10.69
CA LEU A 22 0.27 -8.58 9.40
C LEU A 22 1.65 -9.21 9.55
N VAL A 23 1.75 -10.47 9.14
CA VAL A 23 2.97 -11.30 9.28
C VAL A 23 3.77 -11.25 7.98
N PRO A 24 5.00 -10.71 7.99
CA PRO A 24 5.92 -10.84 6.86
C PRO A 24 6.23 -12.31 6.55
N THR A 25 5.89 -12.77 5.35
CA THR A 25 6.18 -14.15 4.91
C THR A 25 7.45 -14.26 4.09
N SER A 26 8.01 -13.13 3.66
CA SER A 26 9.30 -13.05 2.97
C SER A 26 10.34 -12.29 3.81
N GLY A 27 11.56 -12.83 3.90
CA GLY A 27 12.68 -12.21 4.63
C GLY A 27 12.83 -12.74 6.05
N ASN A 28 13.99 -12.46 6.66
CA ASN A 28 14.30 -12.84 8.04
C ASN A 28 13.76 -11.78 9.02
N ILE A 29 12.44 -11.57 8.98
CA ILE A 29 11.75 -10.57 9.79
C ILE A 29 11.00 -11.30 10.90
N ASP A 30 11.49 -11.13 12.13
CA ASP A 30 10.91 -11.74 13.34
C ASP A 30 9.83 -10.87 13.99
N LYS A 31 9.52 -9.71 13.40
CA LYS A 31 8.49 -8.79 13.88
C LYS A 31 7.22 -8.87 13.05
N VAL A 32 6.09 -8.83 13.73
CA VAL A 32 4.73 -8.85 13.16
C VAL A 32 4.04 -7.57 13.57
N LEU A 33 3.34 -6.92 12.64
CA LEU A 33 2.50 -5.78 12.96
C LEU A 33 1.17 -6.29 13.52
N GLU A 34 0.90 -5.98 14.77
CA GLU A 34 -0.38 -6.17 15.43
C GLU A 34 -1.18 -4.86 15.41
N ILE A 35 -2.46 -4.97 15.08
CA ILE A 35 -3.42 -3.87 15.06
C ILE A 35 -4.58 -4.27 15.97
N MET A 36 -4.73 -3.59 17.11
CA MET A 36 -5.84 -3.83 18.03
C MET A 36 -7.14 -3.27 17.46
N LYS A 37 -8.21 -4.07 17.49
CA LYS A 37 -9.49 -3.68 16.88
C LYS A 37 -10.29 -2.68 17.70
N PHE A 38 -10.07 -2.64 19.01
CA PHE A 38 -10.86 -1.80 19.92
C PHE A 38 -10.50 -0.30 19.81
N ASP A 39 -9.22 0.03 19.67
CA ASP A 39 -8.72 1.41 19.66
C ASP A 39 -7.81 1.75 18.46
N CYS A 40 -7.54 0.77 17.59
CA CYS A 40 -6.60 0.88 16.46
C CYS A 40 -5.14 1.12 16.87
N GLN A 41 -4.72 0.69 18.05
CA GLN A 41 -3.30 0.74 18.41
C GLN A 41 -2.48 -0.19 17.51
N LEU A 42 -1.34 0.33 17.06
CA LEU A 42 -0.38 -0.35 16.20
C LEU A 42 0.85 -0.68 17.02
N GLN A 43 1.30 -1.94 16.98
CA GLN A 43 2.54 -2.34 17.65
C GLN A 43 3.25 -3.47 16.92
N LEU A 44 4.58 -3.57 17.12
CA LEU A 44 5.37 -4.70 16.65
C LEU A 44 5.51 -5.75 17.76
N VAL A 45 5.08 -6.97 17.45
CA VAL A 45 5.21 -8.13 18.33
C VAL A 45 6.14 -9.18 17.72
N ASP A 46 6.70 -10.06 18.55
CA ASP A 46 7.53 -11.15 18.05
C ASP A 46 6.69 -12.20 17.32
N ARG A 47 7.18 -12.69 16.19
CA ARG A 47 6.52 -13.70 15.36
C ARG A 47 6.18 -14.97 16.13
N SER A 48 7.01 -15.35 17.10
CA SER A 48 6.80 -16.51 17.98
C SER A 48 5.51 -16.42 18.81
N LYS A 49 5.06 -15.20 19.14
CA LYS A 49 3.80 -14.98 19.86
C LYS A 49 2.57 -15.18 18.96
N VAL A 50 2.75 -15.05 17.65
CA VAL A 50 1.66 -15.06 16.66
C VAL A 50 1.51 -16.41 15.95
N SER A 51 2.58 -17.23 15.90
CA SER A 51 2.58 -18.50 15.17
C SER A 51 1.50 -19.49 15.64
N ALA A 52 1.12 -19.45 16.93
CA ALA A 52 0.12 -20.34 17.52
C ALA A 52 -1.30 -19.72 17.61
N ILE A 53 -1.49 -18.48 17.15
CA ILE A 53 -2.78 -17.80 17.25
C ILE A 53 -3.80 -18.47 16.31
N ASN A 54 -4.98 -18.76 16.86
CA ASN A 54 -6.13 -19.20 16.10
C ASN A 54 -6.83 -17.97 15.51
N GLY A 55 -6.88 -17.89 14.18
CA GLY A 55 -7.51 -16.79 13.46
C GLY A 55 -7.67 -17.12 11.99
N GLU A 56 -8.55 -16.39 11.32
CA GLU A 56 -8.74 -16.51 9.89
C GLU A 56 -7.50 -15.98 9.17
N ARG A 57 -6.89 -16.81 8.32
CA ARG A 57 -5.67 -16.46 7.59
C ARG A 57 -6.01 -16.09 6.17
N ARG A 58 -5.47 -14.97 5.70
CA ARG A 58 -5.60 -14.51 4.31
C ARG A 58 -4.24 -14.08 3.79
N ASP A 59 -3.92 -14.48 2.57
CA ASP A 59 -2.73 -13.99 1.91
C ASP A 59 -2.93 -12.54 1.48
N CYS A 60 -1.91 -11.70 1.71
CA CYS A 60 -1.92 -10.33 1.23
C CYS A 60 -0.57 -9.92 0.67
N GLN A 61 -0.60 -9.17 -0.43
CA GLN A 61 0.60 -8.68 -1.10
C GLN A 61 1.01 -7.30 -0.56
N LEU A 62 0.04 -6.48 -0.14
CA LEU A 62 0.32 -5.18 0.45
C LEU A 62 -0.72 -4.76 1.49
N LEU A 63 -0.28 -3.93 2.44
CA LEU A 63 -1.15 -3.09 3.24
C LEU A 63 -1.51 -1.85 2.41
N ILE A 64 -2.79 -1.68 2.07
CA ILE A 64 -3.24 -0.44 1.41
C ILE A 64 -3.33 0.67 2.45
N GLY A 65 -3.88 0.36 3.63
CA GLY A 65 -3.91 1.24 4.80
C GLY A 65 -5.19 1.08 5.63
N LEU A 66 -5.52 2.11 6.41
CA LEU A 66 -6.66 2.15 7.32
C LEU A 66 -7.56 3.33 6.96
N ILE A 67 -8.87 3.12 7.03
CA ILE A 67 -9.87 4.20 6.88
C ILE A 67 -10.94 4.11 7.97
N ARG A 68 -11.40 5.26 8.46
CA ARG A 68 -12.48 5.35 9.45
C ARG A 68 -13.76 5.82 8.77
N LEU A 69 -14.81 5.01 8.85
CA LEU A 69 -16.16 5.33 8.39
C LEU A 69 -17.12 5.43 9.59
N LEU A 70 -18.40 5.68 9.32
CA LEU A 70 -19.42 5.80 10.36
C LEU A 70 -19.53 4.52 11.19
N GLY A 71 -19.48 3.34 10.55
CA GLY A 71 -19.52 2.05 11.24
C GLY A 71 -18.21 1.63 11.92
N GLY A 72 -17.20 2.50 11.94
CA GLY A 72 -15.92 2.26 12.56
C GLY A 72 -14.75 2.14 11.57
N PRO A 73 -13.59 1.67 12.07
CA PRO A 73 -12.38 1.50 11.27
C PRO A 73 -12.45 0.26 10.36
N TYR A 74 -11.84 0.38 9.19
CA TYR A 74 -11.68 -0.68 8.19
C TYR A 74 -10.21 -0.80 7.79
N LEU A 75 -9.72 -2.03 7.70
CA LEU A 75 -8.41 -2.37 7.19
C LEU A 75 -8.51 -2.67 5.70
N LEU A 76 -7.69 -2.03 4.88
CA LEU A 76 -7.63 -2.26 3.44
C LEU A 76 -6.33 -2.99 3.11
N ILE A 77 -6.43 -4.11 2.40
CA ILE A 77 -5.28 -4.92 1.96
C ILE A 77 -5.40 -5.25 0.48
N GLY A 78 -4.27 -5.31 -0.21
CA GLY A 78 -4.19 -5.86 -1.57
C GLY A 78 -3.92 -7.35 -1.48
N THR A 79 -4.86 -8.18 -1.92
CA THR A 79 -4.80 -9.65 -1.77
C THR A 79 -4.07 -10.32 -2.93
N GLN A 80 -4.15 -9.73 -4.13
CA GLN A 80 -3.50 -10.25 -5.32
C GLN A 80 -2.84 -9.14 -6.13
N HIS A 81 -1.79 -9.53 -6.85
CA HIS A 81 -1.11 -8.67 -7.79
C HIS A 81 -0.70 -9.43 -9.04
N ARG A 82 -0.28 -8.69 -10.07
CA ARG A 82 0.36 -9.23 -11.26
C ARG A 82 1.67 -8.49 -11.51
N LEU A 83 2.73 -9.23 -11.82
CA LEU A 83 3.99 -8.65 -12.29
C LEU A 83 3.75 -7.98 -13.66
N VAL A 84 3.98 -6.67 -13.75
CA VAL A 84 3.88 -5.88 -14.98
C VAL A 84 5.19 -5.96 -15.76
N GLY A 85 6.31 -6.03 -15.04
CA GLY A 85 7.64 -6.15 -15.62
C GLY A 85 8.70 -5.65 -14.66
N ILE A 86 9.91 -5.45 -15.19
CA ILE A 86 11.08 -5.08 -14.41
C ILE A 86 11.61 -3.73 -14.92
N ILE A 87 11.90 -2.80 -14.02
CA ILE A 87 12.55 -1.51 -14.32
C ILE A 87 13.83 -1.42 -13.51
N ASN A 88 14.98 -1.28 -14.18
CA ASN A 88 16.31 -1.21 -13.54
C ASN A 88 16.58 -2.36 -12.53
N GLY A 89 16.10 -3.57 -12.82
CA GLY A 89 16.25 -4.74 -11.93
C GLY A 89 15.20 -4.83 -10.81
N HIS A 90 14.26 -3.89 -10.74
CA HIS A 90 13.18 -3.91 -9.75
C HIS A 90 11.83 -4.31 -10.35
N GLU A 91 11.13 -5.20 -9.67
CA GLU A 91 9.82 -5.69 -10.07
C GLU A 91 8.74 -4.64 -9.82
N ILE A 92 7.89 -4.42 -10.83
CA ILE A 92 6.74 -3.53 -10.76
C ILE A 92 5.48 -4.38 -10.82
N TYR A 93 4.60 -4.21 -9.83
CA TYR A 93 3.37 -4.97 -9.70
C TYR A 93 2.16 -4.07 -9.95
N GLN A 94 1.10 -4.67 -10.49
CA GLN A 94 -0.23 -4.11 -10.54
C GLN A 94 -1.09 -4.85 -9.52
N MET A 95 -1.75 -4.12 -8.63
CA MET A 95 -2.75 -4.71 -7.74
C MET A 95 -3.95 -5.18 -8.57
N THR A 96 -4.39 -6.42 -8.36
CA THR A 96 -5.50 -7.03 -9.12
C THR A 96 -6.69 -7.40 -8.26
N ASN A 97 -6.49 -7.55 -6.94
CA ASN A 97 -7.58 -7.82 -6.01
C ASN A 97 -7.26 -7.24 -4.63
N TYR A 98 -8.29 -6.96 -3.84
CA TYR A 98 -8.20 -6.31 -2.55
C TYR A 98 -9.34 -6.76 -1.62
N ASP A 99 -9.15 -6.61 -0.31
CA ASP A 99 -10.21 -6.77 0.69
C ASP A 99 -10.35 -5.49 1.52
N VAL A 100 -11.59 -5.19 1.92
CA VAL A 100 -11.95 -4.13 2.87
C VAL A 100 -12.58 -4.80 4.09
N ILE A 101 -11.86 -4.80 5.22
CA ILE A 101 -12.20 -5.64 6.36
C ILE A 101 -12.58 -4.75 7.55
N PRO A 102 -13.82 -4.84 8.07
CA PRO A 102 -14.20 -4.07 9.25
C PRO A 102 -13.46 -4.56 10.50
N PHE A 103 -13.11 -3.63 11.38
CA PHE A 103 -12.56 -3.97 12.70
C PHE A 103 -13.62 -4.66 13.56
N VAL A 104 -14.83 -4.11 13.57
CA VAL A 104 -15.98 -4.65 14.30
C VAL A 104 -17.07 -5.04 13.30
N LYS A 105 -17.57 -6.27 13.39
CA LYS A 105 -18.62 -6.77 12.47
C LYS A 105 -19.99 -6.12 12.71
N SER A 106 -20.24 -5.63 13.92
CA SER A 106 -21.54 -5.10 14.34
C SER A 106 -21.67 -3.61 14.03
N THR A 107 -22.78 -3.25 13.37
CA THR A 107 -23.22 -1.88 13.12
C THR A 107 -24.36 -1.44 14.04
N LEU A 108 -24.67 -2.19 15.11
CA LEU A 108 -25.82 -1.96 15.99
C LEU A 108 -25.83 -0.59 16.70
N HIS A 109 -24.67 0.04 16.82
CA HIS A 109 -24.53 1.38 17.41
C HIS A 109 -24.97 2.51 16.44
N LEU A 110 -25.22 2.18 15.16
CA LEU A 110 -25.62 3.14 14.15
C LEU A 110 -27.14 3.33 14.11
N THR A 111 -27.57 4.56 13.85
CA THR A 111 -28.94 4.84 13.39
C THR A 111 -29.15 4.31 11.97
N GLN A 112 -30.41 4.11 11.57
CA GLN A 112 -30.75 3.65 10.22
C GLN A 112 -30.19 4.55 9.10
N SER A 113 -30.13 5.87 9.34
CA SER A 113 -29.53 6.81 8.38
C SER A 113 -28.01 6.62 8.30
N GLN A 114 -27.32 6.51 9.44
CA GLN A 114 -25.87 6.28 9.46
C GLN A 114 -25.49 4.94 8.83
N GLU A 115 -26.31 3.90 9.01
CA GLU A 115 -26.10 2.61 8.36
C GLU A 115 -26.25 2.73 6.83
N ARG A 116 -27.23 3.49 6.35
CA ARG A 116 -27.38 3.79 4.91
C ARG A 116 -26.17 4.55 4.37
N ASP A 117 -25.73 5.60 5.06
CA ASP A 117 -24.59 6.41 4.65
C ASP A 117 -23.28 5.60 4.67
N ASN A 118 -23.07 4.77 5.70
CA ASN A 118 -21.91 3.87 5.79
C ASN A 118 -21.86 2.90 4.60
N ARG A 119 -23.00 2.34 4.19
CA ARG A 119 -23.07 1.48 2.99
C ARG A 119 -22.70 2.24 1.71
N VAL A 120 -23.14 3.49 1.58
CA VAL A 120 -22.76 4.35 0.44
C VAL A 120 -21.26 4.61 0.43
N TYR A 121 -20.67 4.95 1.58
CA TYR A 121 -19.23 5.18 1.69
C TYR A 121 -18.40 3.93 1.37
N LEU A 122 -18.81 2.75 1.86
CA LEU A 122 -18.18 1.49 1.51
C LEU A 122 -18.27 1.22 0.00
N ALA A 123 -19.43 1.41 -0.61
CA ALA A 123 -19.60 1.24 -2.05
C ALA A 123 -18.71 2.20 -2.85
N MET A 124 -18.49 3.43 -2.37
CA MET A 124 -17.56 4.37 -2.99
C MET A 124 -16.10 3.89 -2.92
N ILE A 125 -15.67 3.34 -1.78
CA ILE A 125 -14.33 2.76 -1.63
C ILE A 125 -14.13 1.61 -2.62
N HIS A 126 -15.09 0.68 -2.66
CA HIS A 126 -15.04 -0.44 -3.60
C HIS A 126 -14.95 0.04 -5.04
N ARG A 127 -15.82 0.98 -5.44
CA ARG A 127 -15.80 1.55 -6.80
C ARG A 127 -14.44 2.16 -7.18
N VAL A 128 -13.76 2.82 -6.24
CA VAL A 128 -12.43 3.39 -6.49
C VAL A 128 -11.39 2.28 -6.63
N LEU A 129 -11.39 1.29 -5.74
CA LEU A 129 -10.43 0.19 -5.77
C LEU A 129 -10.64 -0.79 -6.95
N ASP A 130 -11.88 -0.92 -7.42
CA ASP A 130 -12.26 -1.66 -8.63
C ASP A 130 -11.78 -0.96 -9.92
N THR A 131 -11.43 0.33 -9.83
CA THR A 131 -10.82 1.03 -10.95
C THR A 131 -9.42 0.48 -11.19
N ALA A 132 -9.21 -0.20 -12.31
CA ALA A 132 -7.88 -0.70 -12.67
C ALA A 132 -6.85 0.42 -12.74
N GLY A 133 -5.59 0.10 -12.38
CA GLY A 133 -4.47 1.01 -12.55
C GLY A 133 -3.73 1.37 -11.26
N PHE A 134 -3.83 0.53 -10.23
CA PHE A 134 -3.00 0.64 -9.04
C PHE A 134 -1.71 -0.16 -9.20
N TYR A 135 -0.57 0.51 -9.07
CA TYR A 135 0.76 -0.06 -9.25
C TYR A 135 1.65 0.24 -8.06
N TYR A 136 2.63 -0.61 -7.81
CA TYR A 136 3.62 -0.42 -6.76
C TYR A 136 4.88 -1.25 -7.04
N SER A 137 5.91 -1.00 -6.25
CA SER A 137 7.09 -1.87 -6.16
C SER A 137 7.52 -1.92 -4.69
N TYR A 138 8.05 -3.06 -4.25
CA TYR A 138 8.59 -3.19 -2.89
C TYR A 138 9.97 -2.53 -2.71
N SER A 139 10.62 -2.15 -3.80
CA SER A 139 12.04 -1.77 -3.76
C SER A 139 12.39 -0.57 -4.66
N TYR A 140 11.45 -0.08 -5.46
CA TYR A 140 11.70 0.99 -6.40
C TYR A 140 10.63 2.07 -6.31
N ASP A 141 11.08 3.32 -6.27
CA ASP A 141 10.18 4.45 -6.26
C ASP A 141 9.66 4.74 -7.68
N ILE A 142 8.39 4.37 -7.93
CA ILE A 142 7.68 4.62 -9.19
C ILE A 142 6.98 5.98 -9.23
N THR A 143 7.03 6.76 -8.15
CA THR A 143 6.35 8.06 -8.08
C THR A 143 7.16 9.18 -8.73
N HIS A 144 8.49 9.09 -8.70
CA HIS A 144 9.41 10.02 -9.35
C HIS A 144 9.80 9.61 -10.79
N THR A 145 10.18 10.58 -11.64
CA THR A 145 10.81 10.26 -12.94
C THR A 145 12.23 9.76 -12.73
N LYS A 146 12.78 9.00 -13.69
CA LYS A 146 14.20 8.57 -13.65
C LYS A 146 15.17 9.74 -13.52
N GLN A 147 14.93 10.82 -14.28
CA GLN A 147 15.74 12.03 -14.20
C GLN A 147 15.68 12.68 -12.80
N ARG A 148 14.48 12.75 -12.20
CA ARG A 148 14.30 13.32 -10.86
C ARG A 148 14.94 12.46 -9.78
N LEU A 149 14.83 11.13 -9.86
CA LEU A 149 15.51 10.21 -8.96
C LEU A 149 17.03 10.39 -9.01
N HIS A 150 17.59 10.53 -10.22
CA HIS A 150 19.03 10.76 -10.37
C HIS A 150 19.48 12.06 -9.70
N GLN A 151 18.75 13.16 -9.90
CA GLN A 151 19.02 14.44 -9.23
C GLN A 151 18.96 14.30 -7.70
N LEU A 152 17.87 13.75 -7.17
CA LEU A 152 17.68 13.57 -5.73
C LEU A 152 18.76 12.68 -5.10
N SER A 153 19.22 11.64 -5.81
CA SER A 153 20.29 10.78 -5.34
C SER A 153 21.65 11.45 -5.29
N THR A 154 21.90 12.42 -6.17
CA THR A 154 23.16 13.18 -6.22
C THR A 154 23.15 14.30 -5.17
N ASP A 155 22.01 14.97 -4.99
CA ASP A 155 21.87 16.09 -4.05
C ASP A 155 21.81 15.61 -2.59
N ASN A 156 21.27 14.41 -2.35
CA ASN A 156 21.08 13.84 -1.00
C ASN A 156 21.73 12.46 -0.89
N ASN A 157 22.96 12.41 -0.35
CA ASN A 157 23.73 11.17 -0.16
C ASN A 157 23.03 10.08 0.69
N GLY A 158 21.94 10.41 1.39
CA GLY A 158 21.11 9.49 2.17
C GLY A 158 19.77 9.12 1.51
N PHE A 159 19.45 9.57 0.30
CA PHE A 159 18.13 9.39 -0.31
C PHE A 159 17.71 7.91 -0.36
N TYR A 160 18.62 7.03 -0.78
CA TYR A 160 18.36 5.58 -0.84
C TYR A 160 18.48 4.85 0.51
N GLN A 161 18.68 5.57 1.62
CA GLN A 161 18.64 5.03 2.98
C GLN A 161 17.28 5.26 3.64
N LEU A 162 16.53 6.28 3.20
CA LEU A 162 15.19 6.58 3.69
C LEU A 162 14.22 5.42 3.41
N PRO A 163 13.16 5.22 4.17
CA PRO A 163 12.07 4.31 3.79
C PRO A 163 11.48 4.61 2.41
N LEU A 164 10.93 3.59 1.72
CA LEU A 164 10.37 3.77 0.38
C LEU A 164 9.25 4.83 0.35
N PHE A 165 8.40 4.85 1.38
CA PHE A 165 7.34 5.85 1.53
C PHE A 165 7.91 7.27 1.64
N ASN A 166 8.96 7.47 2.44
CA ASN A 166 9.56 8.78 2.69
C ASN A 166 10.33 9.34 1.50
N ARG A 167 10.71 8.47 0.54
CA ARG A 167 11.32 8.88 -0.74
C ARG A 167 10.29 9.32 -1.78
N ALA A 168 9.04 8.90 -1.62
CA ALA A 168 8.04 9.02 -2.67
C ALA A 168 7.56 10.47 -2.84
N ASP A 169 7.22 10.83 -4.08
CA ASP A 169 6.54 12.07 -4.42
C ASP A 169 5.08 11.98 -3.95
N GLU A 170 4.78 12.62 -2.82
CA GLU A 170 3.48 12.59 -2.16
C GLU A 170 2.32 12.81 -3.13
N ARG A 171 2.50 13.67 -4.14
CA ARG A 171 1.47 14.01 -5.14
C ARG A 171 0.93 12.80 -5.88
N PHE A 172 1.70 11.72 -5.98
CA PHE A 172 1.38 10.49 -6.70
C PHE A 172 1.17 9.28 -5.79
N VAL A 173 1.36 9.41 -4.47
CA VAL A 173 1.08 8.35 -3.50
C VAL A 173 -0.41 8.33 -3.18
N TRP A 174 -1.18 7.51 -3.88
CA TRP A 174 -2.64 7.46 -3.77
C TRP A 174 -3.10 7.06 -2.35
N ASN A 175 -2.40 6.12 -1.71
CA ASN A 175 -2.73 5.65 -0.36
C ASN A 175 -2.07 6.45 0.77
N SER A 176 -1.54 7.65 0.49
CA SER A 176 -0.83 8.47 1.51
C SER A 176 -1.69 8.69 2.76
N HIS A 177 -2.94 9.12 2.57
CA HIS A 177 -3.87 9.34 3.68
C HIS A 177 -4.22 8.06 4.46
N LEU A 178 -4.32 6.93 3.76
CA LEU A 178 -4.65 5.63 4.36
C LEU A 178 -3.49 5.08 5.20
N LEU A 179 -2.25 5.45 4.87
CA LEU A 179 -1.05 5.02 5.58
C LEU A 179 -0.62 5.96 6.71
N ARG A 180 -1.31 7.09 6.94
CA ARG A 180 -0.88 8.15 7.87
C ARG A 180 -0.58 7.65 9.29
N GLU A 181 -1.39 6.70 9.81
CA GLU A 181 -1.25 6.17 11.17
C GLU A 181 -0.02 5.24 11.27
N PHE A 182 0.33 4.56 10.17
CA PHE A 182 1.48 3.66 10.08
C PHE A 182 2.79 4.44 9.89
N VAL A 183 2.80 5.43 9.00
CA VAL A 183 3.99 6.26 8.69
C VAL A 183 4.40 7.15 9.87
N ALA A 184 3.48 7.41 10.80
CA ALA A 184 3.80 8.10 12.04
C ALA A 184 4.76 7.31 12.96
N GLN A 185 4.94 6.00 12.73
CA GLN A 185 5.81 5.12 13.49
C GLN A 185 6.93 4.56 12.59
N PRO A 186 8.17 5.07 12.67
CA PRO A 186 9.28 4.65 11.80
C PRO A 186 9.56 3.13 11.80
N GLU A 187 9.31 2.45 12.91
CA GLU A 187 9.42 0.99 13.01
C GLU A 187 8.47 0.23 12.07
N LEU A 188 7.38 0.88 11.61
CA LEU A 188 6.39 0.31 10.71
C LEU A 188 6.69 0.57 9.22
N ASP A 189 7.76 1.31 8.90
CA ASP A 189 8.10 1.73 7.54
C ASP A 189 8.14 0.59 6.51
N GLN A 190 8.50 -0.63 6.94
CA GLN A 190 8.54 -1.82 6.10
C GLN A 190 7.17 -2.27 5.55
N PHE A 191 6.07 -1.85 6.19
CA PHE A 191 4.69 -2.11 5.76
C PHE A 191 4.13 -0.99 4.87
N CYS A 192 4.77 0.17 4.86
CA CYS A 192 4.32 1.38 4.16
C CYS A 192 4.80 1.37 2.69
N VAL A 193 4.03 0.74 1.82
CA VAL A 193 4.31 0.69 0.37
C VAL A 193 3.49 1.77 -0.37
N PRO A 194 4.14 2.70 -1.10
CA PRO A 194 3.45 3.66 -1.94
C PRO A 194 2.66 2.98 -3.06
N LEU A 195 1.35 3.26 -3.11
CA LEU A 195 0.47 2.82 -4.18
C LEU A 195 0.25 3.96 -5.17
N LEU A 196 0.58 3.73 -6.43
CA LEU A 196 0.42 4.67 -7.53
C LEU A 196 -0.88 4.38 -8.29
N HIS A 197 -1.70 5.40 -8.59
CA HIS A 197 -2.81 5.27 -9.53
C HIS A 197 -2.43 5.87 -10.90
N GLY A 198 -2.61 5.11 -11.99
CA GLY A 198 -2.23 5.55 -13.33
C GLY A 198 -2.17 4.40 -14.34
N PHE A 199 -1.12 4.37 -15.15
CA PHE A 199 -0.89 3.32 -16.14
C PHE A 199 0.60 3.02 -16.26
N ILE A 200 0.96 1.73 -16.22
CA ILE A 200 2.32 1.26 -16.46
C ILE A 200 2.28 0.15 -17.49
N SER A 201 3.09 0.29 -18.55
CA SER A 201 3.28 -0.73 -19.58
C SER A 201 4.77 -0.89 -19.85
N ILE A 202 5.23 -2.14 -19.78
CA ILE A 202 6.63 -2.51 -20.03
C ILE A 202 6.61 -3.54 -21.15
N LYS A 203 7.28 -3.24 -22.27
CA LYS A 203 7.29 -4.10 -23.45
C LYS A 203 8.70 -4.26 -23.98
N ASN A 204 9.08 -5.48 -24.29
CA ASN A 204 10.30 -5.75 -25.05
C ASN A 204 9.98 -5.62 -26.55
N ILE A 205 10.74 -4.81 -27.25
CA ILE A 205 10.59 -4.52 -28.68
C ILE A 205 11.94 -4.72 -29.37
N THR A 206 11.92 -5.18 -30.63
CA THR A 206 13.12 -5.34 -31.43
C THR A 206 13.10 -4.34 -32.57
N ILE A 207 14.14 -3.50 -32.66
CA ILE A 207 14.31 -2.51 -33.74
C ILE A 207 15.66 -2.79 -34.39
N ASN A 208 15.66 -3.09 -35.69
CA ASN A 208 16.87 -3.41 -36.47
C ASN A 208 17.74 -4.52 -35.83
N GLY A 209 17.09 -5.60 -35.36
CA GLY A 209 17.77 -6.73 -34.71
C GLY A 209 18.29 -6.48 -33.29
N LYS A 210 18.12 -5.26 -32.76
CA LYS A 210 18.50 -4.92 -31.38
C LYS A 210 17.28 -4.94 -30.47
N LEU A 211 17.40 -5.60 -29.32
CA LEU A 211 16.36 -5.66 -28.30
C LEU A 211 16.38 -4.39 -27.45
N PHE A 212 15.20 -3.79 -27.26
CA PHE A 212 14.97 -2.65 -26.38
C PHE A 212 13.81 -2.95 -25.44
N THR A 213 13.90 -2.48 -24.20
CA THR A 213 12.75 -2.48 -23.29
C THR A 213 12.14 -1.08 -23.26
N PHE A 214 10.91 -0.98 -23.74
CA PHE A 214 10.12 0.24 -23.72
C PHE A 214 9.28 0.30 -22.45
N HIS A 215 9.41 1.40 -21.70
CA HIS A 215 8.65 1.67 -20.49
C HIS A 215 7.76 2.89 -20.72
N LEU A 216 6.45 2.73 -20.51
CA LEU A 216 5.49 3.84 -20.48
C LEU A 216 4.86 3.91 -19.09
N ILE A 217 5.00 5.05 -18.43
CA ILE A 217 4.46 5.30 -17.09
C ILE A 217 3.65 6.60 -17.12
N SER A 218 2.38 6.53 -16.77
CA SER A 218 1.54 7.68 -16.46
C SER A 218 1.08 7.61 -15.00
N ARG A 219 1.01 8.78 -14.36
CA ARG A 219 0.72 8.92 -12.93
C ARG A 219 -0.40 9.94 -12.77
N ARG A 220 -1.44 9.60 -12.02
CA ARG A 220 -2.52 10.52 -11.66
C ARG A 220 -2.20 11.13 -10.30
N SER A 221 -2.17 12.46 -10.23
CA SER A 221 -2.01 13.14 -8.95
C SER A 221 -3.34 13.20 -8.20
N TRP A 222 -3.29 13.05 -6.87
CA TRP A 222 -4.48 13.18 -6.02
C TRP A 222 -4.76 14.63 -5.57
N HIS A 223 -3.76 15.54 -5.60
CA HIS A 223 -3.89 16.94 -5.17
C HIS A 223 -4.90 17.79 -6.01
N ARG A 224 -5.46 17.25 -7.10
CA ARG A 224 -6.41 17.97 -7.96
C ARG A 224 -7.84 17.47 -7.86
N ALA A 225 -8.29 17.18 -6.63
CA ALA A 225 -9.71 17.16 -6.29
C ALA A 225 -10.14 18.55 -5.75
N GLY A 226 -10.35 19.51 -6.68
CA GLY A 226 -11.20 20.69 -6.49
C GLY A 226 -10.82 21.77 -5.46
N ASN A 227 -10.06 22.77 -5.89
CA ASN A 227 -10.29 24.17 -5.46
C ASN A 227 -10.77 24.98 -6.69
N ILE A 228 -11.96 24.67 -7.18
CA ILE A 228 -12.70 25.58 -8.07
C ILE A 228 -14.08 25.75 -7.45
N ILE A 229 -14.16 26.62 -6.45
CA ILE A 229 -15.35 27.43 -6.23
C ILE A 229 -15.12 28.68 -7.07
N ARG A 230 -15.89 28.84 -8.14
CA ARG A 230 -16.07 30.14 -8.77
C ARG A 230 -17.55 30.50 -8.63
N TYR A 231 -17.80 31.59 -7.92
CA TYR A 231 -19.04 32.36 -8.02
C TYR A 231 -19.20 32.90 -9.43
#